data_AF-A0AAU2TD42-F1
#
_entry.id   AF-A0AAU2TD42-F1
#
_cell.length_a   1.000
_cell.length_b   1.000
_cell.length_c   1.000
_cell.angle_alpha   90.00
_cell.angle_beta   90.00
_cell.angle_gamma   90.00
#
_symmetry.space_group_name_H-M   'P 1'
#
loop_
_entity.id
_entity.type
_entity.pdbx_description
1 polymer ?
#
loop_
_entity_poly.entity_id
_entity_poly.type
_entity_poly.pdbx_seq_one_letter_code
_entity_poly.pdbx_strand_id
1 'polypeptide(L)'
;MRLGWVLDETGEVYGGVGPNARLRLAARVTEIGPAAVDPATGRPFVRLLTTPAQAAALLGWGPPGARQAQLAAKTAREQWGLPTARPAAIEEIPAEGMRLS
;
A
#
# COMPACT_ATOMS: atom_id res chain seq x y z
N MET A 1 26.22 -2.52 2.29
CA MET A 1 24.86 -2.55 1.72
C MET A 1 23.88 -2.50 2.88
N ARG A 2 23.27 -1.33 3.15
CA ARG A 2 22.19 -1.22 4.16
C ARG A 2 21.01 -1.99 3.59
N LEU A 3 20.66 -3.12 4.19
CA LEU A 3 19.41 -3.81 3.87
C LEU A 3 18.30 -2.74 4.03
N GLY A 4 17.42 -2.56 3.04
CA GLY A 4 16.48 -1.45 2.94
C GLY A 4 15.34 -1.46 3.97
N TRP A 5 15.65 -1.84 5.21
CA TRP A 5 14.72 -2.01 6.31
C TRP A 5 15.26 -1.40 7.60
N VAL A 6 14.33 -1.01 8.48
CA VAL A 6 14.64 -0.46 9.80
C VAL A 6 14.26 -1.48 10.85
N LEU A 7 15.23 -1.93 11.66
CA LEU A 7 14.93 -2.74 12.84
C LEU A 7 14.14 -1.88 13.83
N ASP A 8 13.04 -2.41 14.32
CA ASP A 8 12.32 -1.91 15.48
C ASP A 8 12.37 -3.03 16.53
N GLU A 9 13.29 -2.91 17.48
CA GLU A 9 13.55 -3.95 18.49
C GLU A 9 12.41 -4.10 19.49
N THR A 10 11.55 -3.09 19.63
CA THR A 10 10.48 -3.07 20.64
C THR A 10 9.09 -3.14 20.03
N GLY A 11 8.88 -2.56 18.84
CA GLY A 11 7.56 -2.49 18.20
C GLY A 11 6.61 -1.49 18.86
N GLU A 12 7.11 -0.64 19.77
CA GLU A 12 6.28 0.28 20.56
C GLU A 12 5.51 1.27 19.70
N VAL A 13 6.08 1.71 18.58
CA VAL A 13 5.45 2.65 17.64
C VAL A 13 4.12 2.11 17.06
N TYR A 14 3.94 0.78 17.06
CA TYR A 14 2.75 0.10 16.56
C TYR A 14 2.00 -0.68 17.64
N GLY A 15 2.11 -0.27 18.91
CA GLY A 15 1.36 -0.87 20.00
C GLY A 15 2.00 -2.12 20.59
N GLY A 16 3.33 -2.25 20.52
CA GLY A 16 4.07 -3.32 21.21
C GLY A 16 3.98 -4.66 20.49
N VAL A 17 4.02 -4.65 19.16
CA VAL A 17 3.99 -5.86 18.32
C VAL A 17 5.25 -6.75 18.45
N GLY A 18 6.21 -6.34 19.28
CA GLY A 18 7.50 -7.01 19.45
C GLY A 18 8.51 -6.66 18.35
N PRO A 19 9.70 -7.30 18.38
CA PRO A 19 10.77 -7.04 17.43
C PRO A 19 10.32 -7.27 15.98
N ASN A 20 10.47 -6.26 15.13
CA ASN A 20 10.06 -6.33 13.72
C ASN A 20 11.01 -5.57 12.79
N ALA A 21 11.05 -5.98 11.52
CA ALA A 21 11.75 -5.27 10.46
C ALA A 21 10.76 -4.46 9.63
N ARG A 22 11.01 -3.16 9.47
CA ARG A 22 10.14 -2.26 8.72
C ARG A 22 10.69 -2.00 7.34
N LEU A 23 9.92 -2.31 6.31
CA LEU A 23 10.30 -2.14 4.91
C LEU A 23 9.43 -1.08 4.23
N ARG A 24 9.99 -0.40 3.23
CA ARG A 24 9.25 0.43 2.28
C ARG A 24 9.47 -0.13 0.89
N LEU A 25 8.40 -0.59 0.28
CA LEU A 25 8.44 -1.26 -1.02
C LEU A 25 7.53 -0.52 -1.99
N ALA A 26 7.93 -0.53 -3.26
CA ALA A 26 7.07 -0.20 -4.38
C ALA A 26 7.09 -1.43 -5.31
N ALA A 27 5.91 -1.86 -5.74
CA ALA A 27 5.76 -3.01 -6.62
C ALA A 27 4.63 -2.75 -7.62
N ARG A 28 4.74 -3.34 -8.82
CA ARG A 28 3.62 -3.39 -9.76
C ARG A 28 2.68 -4.52 -9.35
N VAL A 29 1.43 -4.17 -9.04
CA VAL A 29 0.36 -5.15 -8.87
C VAL A 29 -0.24 -5.43 -10.25
N THR A 30 -0.22 -6.68 -10.68
CA THR A 30 -0.78 -7.12 -11.98
C THR A 30 -2.10 -7.88 -11.81
N GLU A 31 -2.39 -8.34 -10.59
CA GLU A 31 -3.60 -9.07 -10.26
C GLU A 31 -3.92 -8.92 -8.77
N ILE A 32 -5.20 -8.89 -8.47
CA ILE A 32 -5.75 -8.97 -7.12
C ILE A 32 -6.66 -10.19 -7.09
N GLY A 33 -6.35 -11.16 -6.23
CA GLY A 33 -7.15 -12.38 -6.09
C GLY A 33 -8.47 -12.16 -5.32
N PRO A 34 -9.21 -13.24 -5.04
CA PRO A 34 -10.46 -13.16 -4.28
C PRO A 34 -10.29 -12.54 -2.88
N ALA A 35 -11.32 -11.86 -2.41
CA ALA A 35 -11.38 -11.36 -1.04
C ALA A 35 -11.42 -12.54 -0.06
N ALA A 36 -10.61 -12.46 0.98
CA ALA A 36 -10.62 -13.40 2.09
C ALA A 36 -11.09 -12.69 3.37
N VAL A 37 -11.64 -13.47 4.29
CA VAL A 37 -11.93 -12.99 5.64
C VAL A 37 -10.61 -12.64 6.33
N ASP A 38 -10.56 -11.47 6.95
CA ASP A 38 -9.42 -11.10 7.78
C ASP A 38 -9.37 -11.99 9.03
N PRO A 39 -8.26 -12.72 9.27
CA PRO A 39 -8.15 -13.64 10.41
C PRO A 39 -8.29 -12.97 11.77
N ALA A 40 -7.93 -11.68 11.88
CA ALA A 40 -7.96 -10.96 13.16
C ALA A 40 -9.39 -10.53 13.55
N THR A 41 -10.20 -10.11 12.58
CA THR A 41 -11.54 -9.56 12.83
C THR A 41 -12.68 -10.52 12.46
N GLY A 42 -12.40 -11.57 11.69
CA GLY A 42 -13.41 -12.49 11.18
C GLY A 42 -14.35 -11.86 10.15
N ARG A 43 -13.99 -10.71 9.56
CA ARG A 43 -14.81 -9.97 8.59
C ARG A 43 -14.02 -9.72 7.28
N PRO A 44 -14.69 -9.68 6.12
CA PRO A 44 -14.05 -9.16 4.92
C PRO A 44 -13.89 -7.64 5.03
N PHE A 45 -12.84 -7.09 4.41
CA PHE A 45 -12.68 -5.66 4.23
C PHE A 45 -13.03 -5.24 2.81
N VAL A 46 -13.65 -4.08 2.67
CA VAL A 46 -13.82 -3.40 1.38
C VAL A 46 -12.43 -3.08 0.82
N ARG A 47 -12.24 -3.33 -0.47
CA ARG A 47 -10.98 -3.08 -1.18
C ARG A 47 -11.21 -1.99 -2.20
N LEU A 48 -10.44 -0.91 -2.10
CA LEU A 48 -10.60 0.25 -2.96
C LEU A 48 -9.42 0.36 -3.93
N LEU A 49 -9.71 0.53 -5.21
CA LEU A 49 -8.74 0.88 -6.24
C LEU A 49 -8.63 2.41 -6.30
N THR A 50 -7.44 2.91 -6.00
CA THR A 50 -7.17 4.35 -5.90
C THR A 50 -5.80 4.69 -6.46
N THR A 51 -5.55 5.96 -6.75
CA THR A 51 -4.16 6.43 -6.96
C THR A 51 -3.37 6.38 -5.64
N PRO A 52 -2.02 6.27 -5.67
CA PRO A 52 -1.20 6.31 -4.45
C PRO A 52 -1.46 7.55 -3.58
N ALA A 53 -1.69 8.71 -4.21
CA ALA A 53 -1.99 9.95 -3.49
C ALA A 53 -3.35 9.89 -2.77
N GLN A 54 -4.38 9.35 -3.43
CA GLN A 54 -5.69 9.14 -2.80
C GLN A 54 -5.61 8.15 -1.64
N ALA A 55 -4.84 7.06 -1.76
CA ALA A 55 -4.66 6.09 -0.68
C ALA A 55 -4.07 6.75 0.58
N ALA A 56 -3.00 7.55 0.41
CA ALA A 56 -2.39 8.26 1.53
C ALA A 56 -3.35 9.27 2.20
N ALA A 57 -4.23 9.89 1.42
CA ALA A 57 -5.26 10.80 1.93
C ALA A 57 -6.38 10.06 2.68
N LEU A 58 -6.94 9.00 2.10
CA LEU A 58 -8.01 8.18 2.70
C LEU A 58 -7.58 7.56 4.04
N LEU A 59 -6.33 7.11 4.13
CA LEU A 59 -5.77 6.48 5.31
C LEU A 59 -5.24 7.49 6.35
N GLY A 60 -5.33 8.80 6.07
CA GLY A 60 -4.92 9.84 7.01
C GLY A 60 -3.42 9.82 7.35
N TRP A 61 -2.55 9.35 6.46
CA TRP A 61 -1.11 9.18 6.74
C TRP A 61 -0.31 10.48 6.85
N GLY A 62 -0.95 11.62 6.62
CA GLY A 62 -0.35 12.94 6.75
C GLY A 62 0.83 13.21 5.78
N PRO A 63 1.61 14.28 6.01
CA PRO A 63 2.68 14.69 5.11
C PRO A 63 3.75 13.62 4.84
N PRO A 64 4.21 12.80 5.82
CA PRO A 64 5.15 11.72 5.53
C PRO A 64 4.57 10.65 4.60
N GLY A 65 3.30 10.27 4.77
CA GLY A 65 2.62 9.31 3.90
C GLY A 65 2.44 9.85 2.48
N ALA A 66 2.06 11.12 2.35
CA ALA A 66 1.96 11.77 1.04
C ALA A 66 3.30 11.75 0.28
N ARG A 67 4.42 12.02 0.96
CA ARG A 67 5.76 11.91 0.35
C ARG A 67 6.09 10.49 -0.06
N GLN A 68 5.72 9.48 0.73
CA GLN A 68 5.94 8.08 0.38
C GLN A 68 5.13 7.67 -0.86
N ALA A 69 3.86 8.08 -0.93
CA ALA A 69 3.01 7.84 -2.11
C ALA A 69 3.59 8.49 -3.37
N GLN A 70 4.10 9.73 -3.25
CA GLN A 70 4.75 10.43 -4.36
C GLN A 70 6.03 9.70 -4.82
N LEU A 71 6.86 9.23 -3.87
CA LEU A 71 8.06 8.46 -4.17
C LEU A 71 7.70 7.14 -4.86
N ALA A 72 6.68 6.42 -4.40
CA ALA A 72 6.24 5.18 -5.03
C ALA A 72 5.79 5.41 -6.48
N ALA A 73 4.99 6.47 -6.74
CA ALA A 73 4.57 6.81 -8.10
C ALA A 73 5.75 7.23 -9.00
N LYS A 74 6.72 7.98 -8.46
CA LYS A 74 7.96 8.34 -9.17
C LYS A 74 8.78 7.10 -9.52
N THR A 75 9.01 6.22 -8.55
CA THR A 75 9.71 4.94 -8.76
C THR A 75 9.01 4.11 -9.82
N ALA A 76 7.68 4.07 -9.81
CA ALA A 76 6.93 3.28 -10.78
C ALA A 76 7.10 3.77 -12.22
N ARG A 77 7.10 5.10 -12.40
CA ARG A 77 7.38 5.71 -13.69
C ARG A 77 8.82 5.45 -14.14
N GLU A 78 9.79 5.61 -13.24
CA GLU A 78 11.22 5.53 -13.58
C GLU A 78 11.71 4.09 -13.80
N GLN A 79 11.17 3.12 -13.05
CA GLN A 79 11.62 1.72 -13.10
C GLN A 79 10.78 0.86 -14.03
N TRP A 80 9.49 1.15 -14.20
CA TRP A 80 8.57 0.33 -14.99
C TRP A 80 7.86 1.08 -16.13
N GLY A 81 8.16 2.37 -16.34
CA GLY A 81 7.53 3.16 -17.40
C GLY A 81 6.03 3.38 -17.20
N LEU A 82 5.51 3.14 -15.99
CA LEU A 82 4.08 3.26 -15.72
C LEU A 82 3.66 4.74 -15.71
N PRO A 83 2.48 5.07 -16.27
CA PRO A 83 1.98 6.44 -16.24
C PRO A 83 1.66 6.87 -14.81
N THR A 84 1.89 8.15 -14.51
CA THR A 84 1.39 8.73 -13.26
C THR A 84 -0.13 8.80 -13.33
N ALA A 85 -0.82 8.01 -12.50
CA ALA A 85 -2.28 8.07 -12.41
C ALA A 85 -2.74 9.45 -11.92
N ARG A 86 -3.71 10.03 -12.62
CA ARG A 86 -4.41 11.25 -12.18
C ARG A 86 -5.51 10.85 -11.18
N PRO A 87 -5.87 11.73 -10.23
CA PRO A 87 -7.03 11.49 -9.38
C PRO A 87 -8.26 11.14 -10.21
N ALA A 88 -8.92 10.05 -9.84
CA ALA A 88 -10.12 9.53 -10.51
C ALA A 88 -11.16 9.12 -9.46
N ALA A 89 -12.34 8.68 -9.91
CA ALA A 89 -13.30 8.05 -9.01
C ALA A 89 -12.63 6.85 -8.31
N ILE A 90 -12.91 6.69 -7.02
CA ILE A 90 -12.46 5.52 -6.27
C ILE A 90 -13.43 4.40 -6.59
N GLU A 91 -12.88 3.26 -7.02
CA GLU A 91 -13.65 2.08 -7.38
C GLU A 91 -13.49 1.01 -6.31
N GLU A 92 -14.56 0.26 -6.05
CA GLU A 92 -14.46 -0.95 -5.24
C GLU A 92 -13.96 -2.11 -6.11
N ILE A 93 -13.00 -2.87 -5.61
CA ILE A 93 -12.48 -4.05 -6.27
C ILE A 93 -13.47 -5.21 -6.02
N PRO A 94 -13.97 -5.89 -7.07
CA PRO A 94 -14.92 -7.00 -6.95
C PRO A 94 -14.43 -8.10 -6.00
N ALA A 95 -15.35 -8.82 -5.35
CA ALA A 95 -15.00 -9.84 -4.36
C ALA A 95 -14.17 -10.98 -4.95
N GLU A 96 -14.41 -11.35 -6.20
CA GLU A 96 -13.66 -12.33 -6.98
C GLU A 96 -12.24 -11.87 -7.34
N GLY A 97 -11.94 -10.57 -7.19
CA GLY A 97 -10.67 -9.97 -7.59
C GLY A 97 -10.72 -9.36 -8.99
N MET A 98 -9.56 -8.95 -9.51
CA MET A 98 -9.43 -8.39 -10.86
C MET A 98 -8.00 -8.47 -11.39
N ARG A 99 -7.86 -8.51 -12.72
CA ARG A 99 -6.58 -8.32 -13.41
C ARG A 99 -6.35 -6.83 -13.64
N LEU A 100 -5.11 -6.38 -13.44
CA LEU A 100 -4.69 -4.99 -13.67
C LEU A 100 -3.80 -4.98 -14.92
N SER A 101 -4.23 -4.26 -15.95
CA SER A 101 -3.52 -4.08 -17.22
C SER A 101 -2.33 -3.12 -17.07
#